data_AF-A0A9P9Q945-F1
#
_entry.id   AF-A0A9P9Q945-F1
#
_cell.length_a   1.000
_cell.length_b   1.000
_cell.length_c   1.000
_cell.angle_alpha   90.00
_cell.angle_beta   90.00
_cell.angle_gamma   90.00
#
_symmetry.space_group_name_H-M   'P 1'
#
loop_
_entity.id
_entity.type
_entity.pdbx_description
1 polymer ?
#
loop_
_entity_poly.entity_id
_entity_poly.type
_entity_poly.pdbx_seq_one_letter_code
_entity_poly.pdbx_strand_id
1 'polypeptide(L)'
;MVAITGVNVGYEYRSCYQHESTQDGLVTAFANADYQGCYAGTDANGLRLMNEKSINTLNPNSHQACMDWCTNAAGGPYDYFGIEFGVNCRCANQYAFTPTTSGATCDKVATGTTNEAGGGANALTVYKRKASSVSIG
;
A
#
# COMPACT_ATOMS: atom_id res chain seq x y z
N MET A 1 3.88 -48.57 5.45
CA MET A 1 2.47 -48.17 5.35
C MET A 1 2.06 -47.62 6.70
N VAL A 2 1.74 -46.33 6.79
CA VAL A 2 0.88 -45.83 7.86
C VAL A 2 -0.05 -44.82 7.20
N ALA A 3 -1.31 -45.20 7.09
CA ALA A 3 -2.40 -44.27 6.83
C ALA A 3 -2.80 -43.67 8.18
N ILE A 4 -2.90 -42.34 8.26
CA ILE A 4 -3.63 -41.68 9.34
C ILE A 4 -4.73 -40.84 8.70
N THR A 5 -5.94 -41.09 9.18
CA THR A 5 -7.23 -40.56 8.77
C THR A 5 -7.43 -39.12 9.22
N GLY A 6 -7.91 -38.27 8.29
CA GLY A 6 -8.92 -37.22 8.48
C GLY A 6 -8.68 -36.10 9.49
N VAL A 7 -8.43 -34.87 8.98
CA VAL A 7 -8.87 -33.61 9.61
C VAL A 7 -9.33 -32.66 8.51
N ASN A 8 -10.57 -32.17 8.59
CA ASN A 8 -11.05 -31.02 7.81
C ASN A 8 -10.32 -29.77 8.32
N VAL A 9 -9.35 -29.27 7.57
CA VAL A 9 -8.72 -27.98 7.81
C VAL A 9 -8.97 -27.09 6.59
N GLY A 10 -9.67 -25.97 6.83
CA GLY A 10 -9.80 -24.88 5.87
C GLY A 10 -8.41 -24.50 5.37
N TYR A 11 -8.30 -24.40 4.06
CA TYR A 11 -7.06 -24.42 3.31
C TYR A 11 -6.02 -23.37 3.77
N GLU A 12 -5.06 -23.79 4.60
CA GLU A 12 -3.74 -23.13 4.70
C GLU A 12 -2.92 -23.51 3.47
N TYR A 13 -2.96 -22.68 2.42
CA TYR A 13 -2.01 -22.79 1.31
C TYR A 13 -0.73 -22.02 1.64
N ARG A 14 0.18 -22.65 2.39
CA ARG A 14 1.61 -22.29 2.34
C ARG A 14 2.23 -22.96 1.12
N SER A 15 2.71 -22.16 0.15
CA SER A 15 3.45 -22.66 -1.00
C SER A 15 4.79 -21.92 -1.11
N CYS A 16 5.89 -22.66 -1.18
CA CYS A 16 7.26 -22.16 -1.34
C CYS A 16 7.57 -21.76 -2.81
N TYR A 17 6.67 -21.03 -3.47
CA TYR A 17 6.87 -20.52 -4.83
C TYR A 17 6.90 -19.00 -4.74
N GLN A 18 8.10 -18.41 -4.81
CA GLN A 18 8.40 -16.97 -4.89
C GLN A 18 7.19 -16.07 -4.55
N HIS A 19 6.90 -15.90 -3.25
CA HIS A 19 5.77 -15.09 -2.80
C HIS A 19 6.00 -13.64 -3.25
N GLU A 20 5.39 -13.23 -4.37
CA GLU A 20 5.10 -11.83 -4.60
C GLU A 20 4.39 -11.34 -3.34
N SER A 21 4.95 -10.33 -2.67
CA SER A 21 4.39 -9.83 -1.43
C SER A 21 3.02 -9.27 -1.76
N THR A 22 1.97 -10.02 -1.41
CA THR A 22 0.58 -9.63 -1.59
C THR A 22 -0.06 -9.29 -0.26
N GLN A 23 -1.03 -8.40 -0.28
CA GLN A 23 -1.96 -8.15 0.81
C GLN A 23 -3.36 -8.34 0.25
N ASP A 24 -4.19 -9.14 0.90
CA ASP A 24 -5.55 -9.48 0.43
C ASP A 24 -5.59 -9.96 -1.05
N GLY A 25 -4.52 -10.63 -1.51
CA GLY A 25 -4.38 -11.12 -2.89
C GLY A 25 -3.99 -10.05 -3.92
N LEU A 26 -3.77 -8.80 -3.49
CA LEU A 26 -3.28 -7.71 -4.32
C LEU A 26 -1.78 -7.51 -4.16
N VAL A 27 -1.10 -7.17 -5.27
CA VAL A 27 0.34 -6.94 -5.31
C VAL A 27 0.70 -5.74 -4.45
N THR A 28 1.64 -5.92 -3.52
CA THR A 28 2.32 -4.84 -2.78
C THR A 28 3.82 -4.80 -3.02
N ALA A 29 4.36 -5.77 -3.77
CA ALA A 29 5.74 -5.74 -4.21
C ALA A 29 5.95 -4.58 -5.18
N PHE A 30 6.87 -3.67 -4.85
CA PHE A 30 7.21 -2.55 -5.71
C PHE A 30 8.70 -2.23 -5.59
N ALA A 31 9.43 -2.19 -6.71
CA ALA A 31 10.90 -2.11 -6.68
C ALA A 31 11.41 -0.80 -6.04
N ASN A 32 10.71 0.32 -6.28
CA ASN A 32 11.17 1.66 -5.96
C ASN A 32 10.77 2.15 -4.55
N ALA A 33 10.02 1.34 -3.79
CA ALA A 33 9.59 1.68 -2.45
C ALA A 33 9.39 0.43 -1.59
N ASP A 34 9.57 0.55 -0.29
CA ASP A 34 9.31 -0.52 0.66
C ASP A 34 7.87 -0.43 1.15
N TYR A 35 7.11 -1.52 0.99
CA TYR A 35 5.76 -1.61 1.54
C TYR A 35 5.80 -1.55 3.08
N GLN A 36 5.08 -0.59 3.66
CA GLN A 36 5.05 -0.35 5.10
C GLN A 36 3.88 -1.04 5.78
N GLY A 37 2.75 -1.22 5.09
CA GLY A 37 1.56 -1.87 5.65
C GLY A 37 0.24 -1.32 5.14
N CYS A 38 -0.84 -1.97 5.58
CA CYS A 38 -2.22 -1.55 5.40
C CYS A 38 -2.68 -0.87 6.69
N TYR A 39 -2.90 0.43 6.65
CA TYR A 39 -3.19 1.23 7.84
C TYR A 39 -4.52 1.95 7.74
N ALA A 40 -5.15 2.21 8.89
CA ALA A 40 -6.35 3.05 8.95
C ALA A 40 -6.07 4.44 8.36
N GLY A 41 -6.98 4.90 7.50
CA GLY A 41 -6.88 6.17 6.76
C GLY A 41 -7.05 7.40 7.64
N THR A 42 -7.82 7.26 8.73
CA THR A 42 -8.08 8.31 9.73
C THR A 42 -8.00 7.77 11.14
N ASP A 43 -7.73 8.65 12.10
CA ASP A 43 -7.95 8.39 13.52
C ASP A 43 -9.45 8.51 13.90
N ALA A 44 -9.74 8.39 15.20
CA ALA A 44 -11.08 8.51 15.75
C ALA A 44 -11.70 9.93 15.61
N ASN A 45 -10.90 10.96 15.35
CA ASN A 45 -11.33 12.34 15.17
C ASN A 45 -11.43 12.75 13.69
N GLY A 46 -11.12 11.84 12.76
CA GLY A 46 -11.10 12.11 11.33
C GLY A 46 -9.80 12.74 10.81
N LEU A 47 -8.75 12.85 11.63
CA LEU A 47 -7.43 13.28 11.17
C LEU A 47 -6.84 12.20 10.25
N ARG A 48 -6.41 12.60 9.06
CA ARG A 48 -5.84 11.68 8.06
C ARG A 48 -4.41 11.27 8.44
N LEU A 49 -4.08 9.98 8.29
CA LEU A 49 -2.75 9.44 8.60
C LEU A 49 -1.66 10.12 7.77
N MET A 50 -1.93 10.32 6.48
CA MET A 50 -1.09 11.05 5.53
C MET A 50 -1.86 12.28 5.03
N ASN A 51 -1.50 13.45 5.55
CA ASN A 51 -2.30 14.67 5.43
C ASN A 51 -1.56 15.85 4.79
N GLU A 52 -0.34 15.68 4.28
CA GLU A 52 0.44 16.79 3.70
C GLU A 52 0.00 17.11 2.27
N LYS A 53 -0.17 16.10 1.41
CA LYS A 53 -0.68 16.28 0.05
C LYS A 53 -1.58 15.12 -0.37
N SER A 54 -2.59 15.39 -1.18
CA SER A 54 -3.40 14.32 -1.80
C SER A 54 -4.02 14.74 -3.13
N ILE A 55 -4.32 13.75 -3.97
CA ILE A 55 -5.04 13.90 -5.23
C ILE A 55 -5.94 12.68 -5.44
N ASN A 56 -7.15 12.89 -5.96
CA ASN A 56 -8.12 11.82 -6.26
C ASN A 56 -8.49 11.75 -7.74
N THR A 57 -7.86 12.59 -8.57
CA THR A 57 -8.04 12.64 -10.03
C THR A 57 -6.85 12.06 -10.79
N LEU A 58 -5.90 11.43 -10.09
CA LEU A 58 -4.77 10.75 -10.71
C LEU A 58 -5.29 9.52 -11.49
N ASN A 59 -5.16 9.56 -12.81
CA ASN A 59 -5.67 8.51 -13.69
C ASN A 59 -4.69 8.33 -14.88
N PRO A 60 -4.04 7.15 -15.03
CA PRO A 60 -4.15 5.97 -14.17
C PRO A 60 -3.54 6.19 -12.78
N ASN A 61 -4.13 5.57 -11.75
CA ASN A 61 -3.52 5.49 -10.41
C ASN A 61 -2.84 4.13 -10.23
N SER A 62 -1.59 4.13 -9.79
CA SER A 62 -0.74 2.96 -9.54
C SER A 62 0.30 3.29 -8.47
N HIS A 63 1.05 2.31 -7.96
CA HIS A 63 2.14 2.56 -7.02
C HIS A 63 3.18 3.51 -7.61
N GLN A 64 3.58 3.28 -8.87
CA GLN A 64 4.53 4.14 -9.57
C GLN A 64 3.94 5.54 -9.80
N ALA A 65 2.71 5.66 -10.29
CA ALA A 65 2.11 6.96 -10.57
C ALA A 65 1.92 7.79 -9.28
N CYS A 66 1.48 7.16 -8.18
CA CYS A 66 1.33 7.86 -6.91
C CYS A 66 2.67 8.25 -6.30
N MET A 67 3.68 7.37 -6.38
CA MET A 67 5.06 7.69 -5.97
C MET A 67 5.62 8.88 -6.75
N ASP A 68 5.49 8.87 -8.08
CA ASP A 68 5.99 9.94 -8.94
C ASP A 68 5.27 11.26 -8.65
N TRP A 69 3.95 11.22 -8.44
CA TRP A 69 3.20 12.40 -8.04
C TRP A 69 3.69 12.95 -6.70
N CYS A 70 3.88 12.11 -5.67
CA CYS A 70 4.43 12.53 -4.39
C CYS A 70 5.90 12.97 -4.47
N THR A 71 6.66 12.48 -5.44
CA THR A 71 8.04 12.91 -5.67
C THR A 71 8.08 14.33 -6.25
N ASN A 72 7.16 14.64 -7.17
CA ASN A 72 7.14 15.88 -7.95
C ASN A 72 6.17 16.95 -7.42
N ALA A 73 5.32 16.61 -6.45
CA ALA A 73 4.37 17.54 -5.86
C ALA A 73 5.11 18.68 -5.12
N ALA A 74 4.57 19.90 -5.23
CA ALA A 74 5.09 21.04 -4.48
C ALA A 74 5.04 20.77 -2.97
N GLY A 75 6.19 20.96 -2.30
CA GLY A 75 6.41 20.60 -0.90
C GLY A 75 7.08 19.24 -0.69
N GLY A 76 7.21 18.43 -1.75
CA GLY A 76 8.04 17.24 -1.78
C GLY A 76 9.52 17.53 -2.13
N PRO A 77 10.33 16.49 -2.36
CA PRO A 77 9.97 15.07 -2.41
C PRO A 77 9.48 14.54 -1.05
N TYR A 78 8.31 13.92 -1.01
CA TYR A 78 7.77 13.30 0.22
C TYR A 78 8.37 11.91 0.46
N ASP A 79 8.68 11.54 1.70
CA ASP A 79 9.25 10.23 2.06
C ASP A 79 8.27 9.06 1.90
N TYR A 80 6.99 9.31 2.13
CA TYR A 80 5.93 8.31 2.07
C TYR A 80 4.89 8.68 1.01
N PHE A 81 4.37 7.65 0.35
CA PHE A 81 3.15 7.74 -0.43
C PHE A 81 2.20 6.60 -0.06
N GLY A 82 0.92 6.78 -0.36
CA GLY A 82 -0.05 5.72 -0.20
C GLY A 82 -1.29 5.92 -1.03
N ILE A 83 -1.99 4.83 -1.30
CA ILE A 83 -3.26 4.84 -2.04
C ILE A 83 -4.38 4.39 -1.12
N GLU A 84 -5.46 5.15 -1.12
CA GLU A 84 -6.70 4.86 -0.40
C GLU A 84 -7.87 4.71 -1.38
N PHE A 85 -8.65 3.64 -1.20
CA PHE A 85 -9.86 3.36 -1.98
C PHE A 85 -9.64 3.32 -3.51
N GLY A 86 -8.46 2.87 -3.94
CA GLY A 86 -8.04 2.74 -5.33
C GLY A 86 -7.70 4.06 -6.04
N VAL A 87 -8.25 5.20 -5.58
CA VAL A 87 -8.20 6.49 -6.31
C VAL A 87 -7.44 7.59 -5.58
N ASN A 88 -7.38 7.57 -4.24
CA ASN A 88 -6.82 8.68 -3.48
C ASN A 88 -5.33 8.44 -3.26
N CYS A 89 -4.49 9.10 -4.05
CA CYS A 89 -3.06 9.16 -3.77
C CYS A 89 -2.79 10.20 -2.68
N ARG A 90 -1.99 9.83 -1.68
CA ARG A 90 -1.62 10.67 -0.53
C ARG A 90 -0.11 10.67 -0.32
N CYS A 91 0.42 11.79 0.15
CA CYS A 91 1.85 11.98 0.45
C CYS A 91 2.03 12.49 1.87
N ALA A 92 3.14 12.12 2.50
CA ALA A 92 3.60 12.71 3.75
C ALA A 92 5.10 12.46 3.97
N ASN A 93 5.74 13.31 4.77
CA ASN A 93 7.07 13.06 5.32
C ASN A 93 7.00 12.33 6.66
N GLN A 94 5.89 12.50 7.39
CA GLN A 94 5.63 11.81 8.66
C GLN A 94 4.16 11.42 8.77
N TYR A 95 3.88 10.41 9.59
CA TYR A 95 2.51 10.07 9.93
C TYR A 95 1.97 11.07 10.95
N ALA A 96 0.73 11.52 10.76
CA ALA A 96 0.07 12.46 11.68
C ALA A 96 -0.22 11.84 13.06
N PHE A 97 -0.25 10.51 13.15
CA PHE A 97 -0.43 9.72 14.36
C PHE A 97 0.18 8.32 14.18
N THR A 98 0.25 7.53 15.26
CA THR A 98 0.77 6.16 15.22
C THR A 98 -0.09 5.27 14.30
N PRO A 99 0.48 4.67 13.24
CA PRO A 99 -0.27 3.81 12.32
C PRO A 99 -0.89 2.62 13.05
N THR A 100 -2.10 2.27 12.68
CA THR A 100 -2.80 1.09 13.19
C THR A 100 -3.37 0.29 12.03
N THR A 101 -3.29 -1.03 12.14
CA THR A 101 -3.91 -1.97 11.20
C THR A 101 -5.33 -2.34 11.62
N SER A 102 -5.75 -1.94 12.82
CA SER A 102 -7.06 -2.29 13.37
C SER A 102 -8.19 -1.74 12.50
N GLY A 103 -9.02 -2.62 11.96
CA GLY A 103 -10.14 -2.26 11.08
C GLY A 103 -9.74 -1.79 9.68
N ALA A 104 -8.46 -1.86 9.32
CA ALA A 104 -7.99 -1.56 7.98
C ALA A 104 -8.05 -2.82 7.10
N THR A 105 -8.69 -2.72 5.95
CA THR A 105 -8.72 -3.77 4.92
C THR A 105 -8.31 -3.15 3.60
N CYS A 106 -7.29 -3.69 2.93
CA CYS A 106 -6.71 -3.12 1.72
C CYS A 106 -7.03 -3.98 0.49
N ASP A 107 -8.32 -4.13 0.22
CA ASP A 107 -8.89 -5.03 -0.78
C ASP A 107 -9.28 -4.35 -2.11
N LYS A 108 -8.93 -3.07 -2.31
CA LYS A 108 -9.24 -2.33 -3.53
C LYS A 108 -8.03 -2.28 -4.46
N VAL A 109 -8.27 -2.55 -5.74
CA VAL A 109 -7.28 -2.38 -6.81
C VAL A 109 -7.05 -0.89 -7.08
N ALA A 110 -5.79 -0.49 -7.27
CA ALA A 110 -5.47 0.86 -7.76
C ALA A 110 -6.05 1.05 -9.16
N THR A 111 -6.82 2.11 -9.39
CA THR A 111 -7.73 2.23 -10.55
C THR A 111 -7.06 2.24 -11.93
N GLY A 112 -5.74 2.42 -11.99
CA GLY A 112 -4.94 2.32 -13.20
C GLY A 112 -4.36 0.93 -13.50
N THR A 113 -4.70 -0.07 -12.68
CA THR A 113 -4.08 -1.41 -12.72
C THR A 113 -5.14 -2.51 -12.55
N THR A 114 -4.73 -3.76 -12.66
CA THR A 114 -5.62 -4.93 -12.47
C THR A 114 -5.38 -5.68 -11.17
N ASN A 115 -4.23 -5.46 -10.50
CA ASN A 115 -3.81 -6.26 -9.36
C ASN A 115 -3.00 -5.50 -8.30
N GLU A 116 -2.63 -4.22 -8.51
CA GLU A 116 -1.89 -3.48 -7.49
C GLU A 116 -2.80 -3.07 -6.33
N ALA A 117 -2.31 -3.25 -5.10
CA ALA A 117 -3.03 -2.86 -3.91
C ALA A 117 -3.21 -1.33 -3.85
N GLY A 118 -4.46 -0.88 -3.75
CA GLY A 118 -4.88 0.51 -3.75
C GLY A 118 -5.55 0.94 -2.45
N GLY A 119 -5.32 0.23 -1.35
CA GLY A 119 -5.98 0.50 -0.06
C GLY A 119 -7.41 -0.05 -0.01
N GLY A 120 -8.27 0.62 0.75
CA GLY A 120 -9.66 0.23 0.93
C GLY A 120 -10.49 1.35 1.56
N ALA A 121 -11.70 1.02 2.03
CA ALA A 121 -12.56 2.00 2.68
C ALA A 121 -11.93 2.45 4.00
N ASN A 122 -11.49 3.71 4.07
CA ASN A 122 -10.67 4.24 5.18
C ASN A 122 -9.43 3.39 5.49
N ALA A 123 -8.79 2.85 4.45
CA ALA A 123 -7.56 2.08 4.57
C ALA A 123 -6.54 2.50 3.51
N LEU A 124 -5.31 2.78 3.94
CA LEU A 124 -4.18 3.18 3.12
C LEU A 124 -3.21 2.02 2.96
N THR A 125 -2.86 1.71 1.71
CA THR A 125 -1.62 1.00 1.42
C THR A 125 -0.48 2.00 1.46
N VAL A 126 0.47 1.84 2.39
CA VAL A 126 1.53 2.82 2.61
C VAL A 126 2.87 2.26 2.17
N TYR A 127 3.66 3.11 1.52
CA TYR A 127 4.99 2.82 1.02
C TYR A 127 5.98 3.90 1.46
N LYS A 128 7.18 3.49 1.82
CA LYS A 128 8.32 4.39 2.04
C LYS A 128 9.19 4.36 0.81
N ARG A 129 9.45 5.51 0.21
CA ARG A 129 10.29 5.59 -0.99
C ARG A 129 11.71 5.14 -0.68
N LYS A 130 12.31 4.40 -1.60
CA LYS A 130 13.75 4.22 -1.60
C LYS A 130 14.38 5.52 -2.11
N ALA A 131 15.51 5.90 -1.52
CA ALA A 131 16.31 6.96 -2.10
C ALA A 131 16.68 6.52 -3.52
N SER A 132 16.47 7.40 -4.52
CA SER A 132 16.91 7.13 -5.88
C SER A 132 18.40 6.85 -5.85
N SER A 133 18.80 5.61 -6.17
CA SER A 133 20.19 5.27 -6.39
C SER A 133 20.62 5.90 -7.71
N VAL A 134 20.93 7.19 -7.67
CA VAL A 134 21.55 7.90 -8.79
C VAL A 134 22.93 7.29 -8.96
N SER A 135 23.05 6.40 -9.94
CA SER A 135 24.35 5.91 -10.40
C SER A 135 24.96 7.04 -11.22
N ILE A 136 25.82 7.84 -10.59
CA ILE A 136 26.61 8.84 -11.32
C ILE A 136 27.71 8.06 -12.04
N GLY A 137 27.57 7.92 -13.35
CA GLY A 137 28.63 7.42 -14.25
C GLY A 137 29.58 8.52 -14.67
#